data_AF-A0A8K0P9M1-F1
#
_entry.id   AF-A0A8K0P9M1-F1
#
_cell.length_a   1.000
_cell.length_b   1.000
_cell.length_c   1.000
_cell.angle_alpha   90.00
_cell.angle_beta   90.00
_cell.angle_gamma   90.00
#
_symmetry.space_group_name_H-M   'P 1'
#
loop_
_entity.id
_entity.type
_entity.pdbx_description
1 polymer ?
#
loop_
_entity_poly.entity_id
_entity_poly.type
_entity_poly.pdbx_seq_one_letter_code
_entity_poly.pdbx_strand_id
1 'polypeptide(L)'
;MDIPQELKTLFSYIDSKKDHFIDNLREAVAIPSVSAWPENRGDIVKMINWTAKKLEELGTEVEICDVNELVRIISNITDMKHQAKNESDVKIPPVLLGILGKDKNKKTVCVYGHLDVQPARKEDGWNTEPFVLTEKDGRLYGRGATDDKGPVLGWIHALQAYKNTKQEFPVNLKSQMLLGLLELLRNNSPKMDIPQELKTLFSYIDSKKDHFIDNLREAVAIPSVSAWPENRGDIVKMINWTAKKLEELGTEVEICDVNELVRIISNITDMKHQAKNESDVKIPPVLLGILGKDKNKKTVCVYGHLDVQPARKEDGWNTEPFVLTEKDGRLYGRGATDDKGPVLGWIHALQAYKNTKQEFPVNLKVGLIVIAYYLLFCGLYS
;
A
#
# COMPACT_ATOMS: atom_id res chain seq x y z
N MET A 1 -11.45 -17.14 -25.12
CA MET A 1 -12.80 -17.21 -24.52
C MET A 1 -13.37 -15.81 -24.61
N ASP A 2 -14.62 -15.61 -25.01
CA ASP A 2 -15.18 -14.26 -25.09
C ASP A 2 -15.26 -13.62 -23.70
N ILE A 3 -14.80 -12.37 -23.57
CA ILE A 3 -15.01 -11.56 -22.36
C ILE A 3 -16.52 -11.50 -22.09
N PRO A 4 -17.00 -11.79 -20.86
CA PRO A 4 -18.40 -11.64 -20.50
C PRO A 4 -18.96 -10.29 -20.93
N GLN A 5 -20.20 -10.28 -21.44
CA GLN A 5 -20.81 -9.08 -22.02
C GLN A 5 -20.91 -7.93 -20.99
N GLU A 6 -21.06 -8.29 -19.72
CA GLU A 6 -21.05 -7.41 -18.56
C GLU A 6 -19.73 -6.65 -18.44
N LEU A 7 -18.60 -7.36 -18.56
CA LEU A 7 -17.25 -6.78 -18.52
C LEU A 7 -16.94 -5.96 -19.78
N LYS A 8 -17.39 -6.40 -20.97
CA LYS A 8 -17.26 -5.60 -22.21
C LYS A 8 -17.92 -4.22 -22.06
N THR A 9 -19.10 -4.19 -21.42
CA THR A 9 -19.84 -2.95 -21.16
C THR A 9 -19.09 -2.05 -20.16
N LEU A 10 -18.51 -2.63 -19.11
CA LEU A 10 -17.71 -1.89 -18.13
C LEU A 10 -16.44 -1.28 -18.74
N PHE A 11 -15.68 -2.07 -19.51
CA PHE A 11 -14.45 -1.59 -20.15
C PHE A 11 -14.75 -0.49 -21.15
N SER A 12 -15.79 -0.64 -21.97
CA SER A 12 -16.23 0.42 -22.89
C SER A 12 -16.60 1.72 -22.16
N TYR A 13 -17.24 1.61 -20.99
CA TYR A 13 -17.53 2.77 -20.16
C TYR A 13 -16.24 3.43 -19.62
N ILE A 14 -15.30 2.63 -19.10
CA ILE A 14 -14.03 3.11 -18.57
C ILE A 14 -13.23 3.85 -19.66
N ASP A 15 -13.11 3.25 -20.85
CA ASP A 15 -12.44 3.86 -21.99
C ASP A 15 -13.07 5.21 -22.37
N SER A 16 -14.42 5.28 -22.38
CA SER A 16 -15.15 6.51 -22.67
C SER A 16 -14.99 7.61 -21.59
N LYS A 17 -14.47 7.26 -20.42
CA LYS A 17 -14.28 8.16 -19.27
C LYS A 17 -12.81 8.40 -18.92
N LYS A 18 -11.87 7.96 -19.76
CA LYS A 18 -10.43 8.11 -19.55
C LYS A 18 -10.04 9.54 -19.15
N ASP A 19 -10.44 10.55 -19.92
CA ASP A 19 -10.05 11.95 -19.66
C ASP A 19 -10.61 12.44 -18.31
N HIS A 20 -11.85 12.09 -17.98
CA HIS A 20 -12.46 12.39 -16.69
C HIS A 20 -11.71 11.72 -15.52
N PHE A 21 -11.20 10.51 -15.71
CA PHE A 21 -10.40 9.81 -14.70
C PHE A 21 -9.02 10.44 -14.52
N ILE A 22 -8.40 10.92 -15.60
CA ILE A 22 -7.16 11.71 -15.55
C ILE A 22 -7.40 13.04 -14.83
N ASP A 23 -8.53 13.70 -15.06
CA ASP A 23 -8.90 14.93 -14.35
C ASP A 23 -9.06 14.69 -12.85
N ASN A 24 -9.71 13.59 -12.45
CA ASN A 24 -9.80 13.19 -11.04
C ASN A 24 -8.41 12.98 -10.42
N LEU A 25 -7.47 12.36 -11.15
CA LEU A 25 -6.09 12.20 -10.67
C LEU A 25 -5.36 13.54 -10.57
N ARG A 26 -5.60 14.45 -11.51
CA ARG A 26 -5.02 15.81 -11.48
C ARG A 26 -5.49 16.58 -10.26
N GLU A 27 -6.77 16.52 -9.93
CA GLU A 27 -7.32 17.09 -8.70
C GLU A 27 -6.69 16.49 -7.44
N ALA A 28 -6.56 15.16 -7.39
CA ALA A 28 -5.98 14.47 -6.24
C ALA A 28 -4.50 14.82 -6.04
N VAL A 29 -3.70 14.81 -7.11
CA VAL A 29 -2.27 15.18 -7.07
C VAL A 29 -2.06 16.64 -6.67
N ALA A 30 -2.97 17.53 -7.06
CA ALA A 30 -2.92 18.94 -6.67
C ALA A 30 -3.15 19.20 -5.17
N ILE A 31 -3.57 18.20 -4.39
CA ILE A 31 -3.64 18.29 -2.93
C ILE A 31 -2.29 17.79 -2.36
N PRO A 32 -1.39 18.66 -1.87
CA PRO A 32 -0.08 18.25 -1.37
C PRO A 32 -0.21 17.64 0.03
N SER A 33 -0.82 16.46 0.13
CA SER A 33 -1.06 15.71 1.37
C SER A 33 0.25 15.09 1.92
N VAL A 34 1.28 15.90 2.15
CA VAL A 34 2.61 15.44 2.56
C VAL A 34 2.62 15.14 4.06
N SER A 35 2.75 13.87 4.43
CA SER A 35 2.73 13.44 5.83
C SER A 35 3.97 13.85 6.62
N ALA A 36 5.12 14.04 5.97
CA ALA A 36 6.35 14.48 6.62
C ALA A 36 6.37 15.98 6.97
N TRP A 37 5.46 16.79 6.41
CA TRP A 37 5.42 18.24 6.58
C TRP A 37 4.26 18.65 7.50
N PRO A 38 4.51 19.14 8.73
CA PRO A 38 3.45 19.54 9.67
C PRO A 38 2.47 20.56 9.09
N GLU A 39 2.95 21.49 8.26
CA GLU A 39 2.16 22.51 7.57
C GLU A 39 1.13 21.91 6.59
N ASN A 40 1.37 20.72 6.04
CA ASN A 40 0.48 20.04 5.10
C ASN A 40 -0.57 19.14 5.76
N ARG A 41 -0.69 19.17 7.09
CA ARG A 41 -1.74 18.41 7.81
C ARG A 41 -3.14 18.80 7.36
N GLY A 42 -3.38 20.08 7.06
CA GLY A 42 -4.64 20.55 6.48
C GLY A 42 -4.94 19.92 5.12
N ASP A 43 -3.92 19.77 4.28
CA ASP A 43 -4.05 19.14 2.95
C ASP A 43 -4.34 17.64 3.06
N ILE A 44 -3.80 16.97 4.07
CA ILE A 44 -4.13 15.57 4.35
C ILE A 44 -5.62 15.43 4.69
N VAL A 45 -6.13 16.25 5.61
CA VAL A 45 -7.57 16.24 5.96
C VAL A 45 -8.44 16.59 4.74
N LYS A 46 -8.00 17.54 3.91
CA LYS A 46 -8.65 17.87 2.65
C LYS A 46 -8.70 16.66 1.69
N MET A 47 -7.60 15.92 1.56
CA MET A 47 -7.53 14.72 0.71
C MET A 47 -8.48 13.63 1.21
N ILE A 48 -8.57 13.41 2.52
CA ILE A 48 -9.50 12.46 3.13
C ILE A 48 -10.95 12.84 2.83
N ASN A 49 -11.32 14.09 3.11
CA ASN A 49 -12.69 14.57 2.88
C ASN A 49 -13.06 14.50 1.39
N TRP A 50 -12.11 14.81 0.50
CA TRP A 50 -12.31 14.69 -0.94
C TRP A 50 -12.57 13.23 -1.36
N THR A 51 -11.80 12.28 -0.81
CA THR A 51 -11.99 10.84 -1.06
C THR A 51 -13.30 10.32 -0.46
N ALA A 52 -13.63 10.73 0.77
CA ALA A 52 -14.87 10.37 1.47
C ALA A 52 -16.09 10.77 0.64
N LYS A 53 -16.13 12.02 0.17
CA LYS A 53 -17.22 12.51 -0.67
C LYS A 53 -17.43 11.67 -1.92
N LYS A 54 -16.35 11.28 -2.61
CA LYS A 54 -16.46 10.42 -3.80
C LYS A 54 -17.01 9.04 -3.46
N LEU A 55 -16.61 8.46 -2.32
CA LEU A 55 -17.14 7.18 -1.87
C LEU A 55 -18.62 7.26 -1.46
N GLU A 56 -19.03 8.32 -0.77
CA GLU A 56 -20.43 8.60 -0.42
C GLU A 56 -21.30 8.78 -1.66
N GLU A 57 -20.82 9.52 -2.67
CA GLU A 57 -21.48 9.67 -3.97
C GLU A 57 -21.71 8.33 -4.67
N LEU A 58 -20.92 7.30 -4.37
CA LEU A 58 -21.06 5.95 -4.88
C LEU A 58 -21.96 5.06 -4.01
N GLY A 59 -22.46 5.57 -2.89
CA GLY A 59 -23.32 4.84 -1.95
C GLY A 59 -22.55 4.06 -0.89
N THR A 60 -21.27 4.37 -0.68
CA THR A 60 -20.47 3.82 0.42
C THR A 60 -20.85 4.55 1.71
N GLU A 61 -21.14 3.82 2.77
CA GLU A 61 -21.24 4.39 4.12
C GLU A 61 -19.81 4.72 4.59
N VAL A 62 -19.50 6.00 4.77
CA VAL A 62 -18.15 6.45 5.17
C VAL A 62 -18.16 6.93 6.62
N GLU A 63 -17.13 6.56 7.35
CA GLU A 63 -16.81 7.08 8.67
C GLU A 63 -15.38 7.63 8.66
N ILE A 64 -15.23 8.90 9.02
CA ILE A 64 -13.92 9.53 9.23
C ILE A 64 -13.65 9.48 10.73
N CYS A 65 -12.84 8.53 11.15
CA CYS A 65 -12.55 8.32 12.56
C CYS A 65 -11.44 9.29 12.99
N ASP A 66 -11.77 10.24 13.88
CA ASP A 66 -10.77 11.07 14.54
C ASP A 66 -9.99 10.22 15.54
N VAL A 67 -8.78 9.82 15.15
CA VAL A 67 -7.89 9.04 16.00
C VAL A 67 -7.47 9.83 17.24
N ASN A 68 -7.54 11.17 17.22
CA ASN A 68 -7.27 12.00 18.39
C ASN A 68 -8.36 11.88 19.45
N GLU A 69 -9.62 11.62 19.06
CA GLU A 69 -10.70 11.37 20.03
C GLU A 69 -10.57 9.96 20.64
N LEU A 70 -10.13 8.98 19.85
CA LEU A 70 -9.76 7.65 20.37
C LEU A 70 -8.61 7.75 21.38
N VAL A 71 -7.57 8.56 21.06
CA VAL A 71 -6.49 8.91 21.99
C VAL A 71 -7.03 9.65 23.21
N ARG A 72 -7.93 10.63 23.04
CA ARG A 72 -8.51 11.44 24.14
C ARG A 72 -9.49 10.65 25.03
N ILE A 73 -10.23 9.69 24.50
CA ILE A 73 -11.10 8.77 25.23
C ILE A 73 -10.24 7.80 26.05
N ILE A 74 -9.17 7.26 25.44
CA ILE A 74 -8.13 6.53 26.17
C ILE A 74 -7.53 7.44 27.28
N SER A 75 -7.34 8.73 27.00
CA SER A 75 -6.84 9.71 27.96
C SER A 75 -7.82 10.14 29.07
N ASN A 76 -9.13 9.96 28.88
CA ASN A 76 -10.16 10.34 29.85
C ASN A 76 -10.59 9.15 30.71
N ILE A 77 -10.45 7.91 30.21
CA ILE A 77 -10.64 6.67 30.98
C ILE A 77 -9.47 6.45 31.94
N THR A 78 -8.31 7.04 31.63
CA THR A 78 -7.16 7.12 32.52
C THR A 78 -7.24 8.48 33.25
N ASP A 79 -7.26 8.52 34.59
CA ASP A 79 -7.42 9.76 35.39
C ASP A 79 -6.24 10.75 35.20
N MET A 80 -6.15 11.40 34.04
CA MET A 80 -5.05 12.28 33.64
C MET A 80 -5.50 13.75 33.67
N LYS A 81 -5.49 14.35 34.85
CA LYS A 81 -5.41 15.81 35.01
C LYS A 81 -3.97 16.16 35.37
N HIS A 82 -3.17 16.69 34.44
CA HIS A 82 -2.21 17.79 34.72
C HIS A 82 -1.54 18.37 33.46
N GLN A 83 -1.79 19.67 33.28
CA GLN A 83 -0.90 20.75 32.81
C GLN A 83 0.29 20.41 31.90
N ALA A 84 0.10 20.51 30.58
CA ALA A 84 1.16 20.83 29.64
C ALA A 84 1.03 22.31 29.23
N LYS A 85 2.00 23.14 29.64
CA LYS A 85 2.20 24.49 29.09
C LYS A 85 3.18 24.35 27.92
N ASN A 86 2.72 24.76 26.73
CA ASN A 86 3.49 24.98 25.50
C ASN A 86 4.00 23.73 24.76
N GLU A 87 3.11 22.82 24.40
CA GLU A 87 3.36 21.80 23.36
C GLU A 87 2.37 22.04 22.20
N SER A 88 2.88 22.18 20.98
CA SER A 88 2.02 22.31 19.80
C SER A 88 1.30 20.98 19.56
N ASP A 89 -0.02 20.97 19.72
CA ASP A 89 -0.93 19.86 19.41
C ASP A 89 -0.74 19.37 17.96
N VAL A 90 0.14 18.40 17.72
CA VAL A 90 0.27 17.77 16.40
C VAL A 90 -0.91 16.82 16.20
N LYS A 91 -1.99 17.34 15.63
CA LYS A 91 -3.22 16.59 15.34
C LYS A 91 -2.94 15.45 14.36
N ILE A 92 -3.20 14.21 14.77
CA ILE A 92 -3.08 13.02 13.93
C ILE A 92 -4.16 13.10 12.83
N PRO A 93 -3.82 12.82 11.56
CA PRO A 93 -4.81 12.72 10.50
C PRO A 93 -5.84 11.60 10.76
N PRO A 94 -7.13 11.82 10.46
CA PRO A 94 -8.15 10.81 10.69
C PRO A 94 -8.01 9.60 9.74
N VAL A 95 -8.63 8.47 10.09
CA VAL A 95 -8.70 7.29 9.22
C VAL A 95 -10.04 7.28 8.51
N LEU A 96 -10.05 6.96 7.22
CA LEU A 96 -11.29 6.80 6.45
C LEU A 96 -11.66 5.33 6.38
N LEU A 97 -12.82 5.00 6.94
CA LEU A 97 -13.47 3.71 6.82
C LEU A 97 -14.64 3.82 5.86
N GLY A 98 -14.79 2.87 4.96
CA GLY A 98 -15.92 2.79 4.05
C GLY A 98 -16.54 1.40 4.06
N ILE A 99 -17.87 1.31 4.02
CA ILE A 99 -18.61 0.06 3.87
C ILE A 99 -19.57 0.19 2.69
N LEU A 100 -19.40 -0.67 1.69
CA LEU A 100 -20.28 -0.75 0.53
C LEU A 100 -20.88 -2.16 0.44
N GLY A 101 -22.19 -2.26 0.57
CA GLY A 101 -22.91 -3.54 0.54
C GLY A 101 -22.85 -4.32 1.86
N LYS A 102 -23.95 -4.99 2.19
CA LYS A 102 -24.12 -5.81 3.41
C LYS A 102 -24.74 -7.18 3.09
N ASP A 103 -24.62 -7.64 1.84
CA ASP A 103 -25.24 -8.88 1.39
C ASP A 103 -24.50 -10.11 1.95
N LYS A 104 -25.21 -10.93 2.73
CA LYS A 104 -24.65 -12.14 3.35
C LYS A 104 -24.27 -13.22 2.33
N ASN A 105 -24.82 -13.17 1.12
CA ASN A 105 -24.54 -14.11 0.04
C ASN A 105 -23.29 -13.73 -0.76
N LYS A 106 -22.81 -12.49 -0.63
CA LYS A 106 -21.59 -12.01 -1.31
C LYS A 106 -20.36 -12.17 -0.43
N LYS A 107 -19.22 -12.40 -1.09
CA LYS A 107 -17.92 -12.27 -0.42
C LYS A 107 -17.66 -10.82 -0.06
N THR A 108 -16.89 -10.60 1.00
CA THR A 108 -16.47 -9.25 1.41
C THR A 108 -14.98 -9.09 1.15
N VAL A 109 -14.61 -8.06 0.40
CA VAL A 109 -13.21 -7.73 0.11
C VAL A 109 -12.82 -6.49 0.90
N CYS A 110 -11.65 -6.53 1.52
CA CYS A 110 -11.06 -5.36 2.16
C CYS A 110 -10.16 -4.65 1.14
N VAL A 111 -10.39 -3.37 0.89
CA VAL A 111 -9.54 -2.54 0.03
C VAL A 111 -8.77 -1.58 0.92
N TYR A 112 -7.45 -1.65 0.81
CA TYR A 112 -6.52 -0.78 1.53
C TYR A 112 -5.80 0.13 0.53
N GLY A 113 -5.49 1.34 0.98
CA GLY A 113 -4.62 2.29 0.29
C GLY A 113 -4.27 3.45 1.21
N HIS A 114 -3.44 4.37 0.73
CA HIS A 114 -3.11 5.58 1.46
C HIS A 114 -3.25 6.85 0.62
N LEU A 115 -3.43 7.97 1.33
CA LEU A 115 -3.74 9.27 0.71
C LEU A 115 -2.66 10.32 0.96
N ASP A 116 -1.73 10.06 1.88
CA ASP A 116 -0.52 10.87 2.02
C ASP A 116 0.51 10.50 0.96
N VAL A 117 1.42 11.43 0.75
CA VAL A 117 2.47 11.32 -0.25
C VAL A 117 3.79 11.77 0.34
N GLN A 118 4.89 11.24 -0.20
CA GLN A 118 6.22 11.72 0.15
C GLN A 118 6.44 13.19 -0.24
N PRO A 119 7.32 13.92 0.47
CA PRO A 119 7.84 15.20 0.03
C PRO A 119 8.30 15.18 -1.43
N ALA A 120 8.08 16.29 -2.12
CA ALA A 120 8.68 16.56 -3.42
C ALA A 120 8.74 18.06 -3.64
N ARG A 121 9.89 18.54 -4.11
CA ARG A 121 10.09 19.92 -4.53
C ARG A 121 10.69 19.94 -5.92
N LYS A 122 10.48 21.04 -6.64
CA LYS A 122 11.07 21.25 -7.96
C LYS A 122 12.61 21.12 -7.92
N GLU A 123 13.21 21.67 -6.87
CA GLU A 123 14.65 21.64 -6.59
C GLU A 123 15.23 20.23 -6.35
N ASP A 124 14.39 19.21 -6.09
CA ASP A 124 14.83 17.82 -5.97
C ASP A 124 15.17 17.17 -7.33
N GLY A 125 15.11 17.94 -8.43
CA GLY A 125 15.41 17.48 -9.79
C GLY A 125 14.19 17.13 -10.65
N TRP A 126 13.00 17.64 -10.31
CA TRP A 126 11.79 17.36 -11.08
C TRP A 126 11.71 18.15 -12.39
N ASN A 127 11.46 17.46 -13.50
CA ASN A 127 11.27 18.11 -14.81
C ASN A 127 9.97 18.93 -14.90
N THR A 128 8.93 18.57 -14.13
CA THR A 128 7.63 19.28 -14.02
C THR A 128 7.38 19.68 -12.55
N GLU A 129 6.37 20.49 -12.27
CA GLU A 129 6.01 20.78 -10.87
C GLU A 129 5.45 19.51 -10.20
N PRO A 130 5.97 19.06 -9.03
CA PRO A 130 5.59 17.76 -8.47
C PRO A 130 4.09 17.62 -8.16
N PHE A 131 3.45 18.68 -7.69
CA PHE A 131 2.01 18.67 -7.35
C PHE A 131 1.12 19.21 -8.48
N VAL A 132 1.63 19.25 -9.71
CA VAL A 132 0.84 19.57 -10.90
C VAL A 132 0.94 18.38 -11.86
N LEU A 133 -0.15 17.61 -11.97
CA LEU A 133 -0.16 16.43 -12.84
C LEU A 133 0.03 16.86 -14.29
N THR A 134 1.17 16.49 -14.87
CA THR A 134 1.57 16.83 -16.23
C THR A 134 1.55 15.58 -17.09
N GLU A 135 0.77 15.59 -18.16
CA GLU A 135 0.81 14.53 -19.15
C GLU A 135 1.89 14.81 -20.19
N LYS A 136 2.79 13.83 -20.42
CA LYS A 136 3.83 13.91 -21.43
C LYS A 136 4.17 12.52 -21.94
N ASP A 137 4.18 12.34 -23.26
CA ASP A 137 4.51 11.08 -23.94
C ASP A 137 3.69 9.89 -23.40
N GLY A 138 2.38 10.12 -23.20
CA GLY A 138 1.42 9.14 -22.67
C GLY A 138 1.57 8.84 -21.18
N ARG A 139 2.47 9.52 -20.45
CA ARG A 139 2.72 9.32 -19.02
C ARG A 139 2.19 10.49 -18.19
N LEU A 140 1.65 10.18 -17.02
CA LEU A 140 1.11 11.15 -16.06
C LEU A 140 2.13 11.39 -14.94
N TYR A 141 2.82 12.52 -14.97
CA TYR A 141 3.84 12.90 -14.00
C TYR A 141 3.25 13.74 -12.88
N GLY A 142 3.39 13.27 -11.64
CA GLY A 142 3.05 14.01 -10.43
C GLY A 142 3.29 13.19 -9.16
N ARG A 143 3.69 13.86 -8.07
CA ARG A 143 3.82 13.24 -6.75
C ARG A 143 2.46 12.75 -6.28
N GLY A 144 2.39 11.47 -5.91
CA GLY A 144 1.14 10.82 -5.54
C GLY A 144 0.44 10.13 -6.69
N ALA A 145 0.83 10.37 -7.95
CA ALA A 145 0.13 9.83 -9.11
C ALA A 145 0.10 8.30 -9.09
N THR A 146 1.23 7.66 -8.77
CA THR A 146 1.31 6.19 -8.67
C THR A 146 1.28 5.65 -7.25
N ASP A 147 1.67 6.47 -6.27
CA ASP A 147 1.89 6.08 -4.87
C ASP A 147 1.24 7.14 -3.97
N ASP A 148 -0.03 7.00 -3.60
CA ASP A 148 -0.96 5.89 -3.94
C ASP A 148 -2.32 6.42 -4.45
N LYS A 149 -2.36 7.68 -4.90
CA LYS A 149 -3.63 8.31 -5.31
C LYS A 149 -4.22 7.71 -6.58
N GLY A 150 -3.37 7.35 -7.56
CA GLY A 150 -3.81 6.69 -8.79
C GLY A 150 -4.49 5.35 -8.53
N PRO A 151 -3.85 4.39 -7.84
CA PRO A 151 -4.47 3.11 -7.52
C PRO A 151 -5.73 3.25 -6.66
N VAL A 152 -5.74 4.12 -5.64
CA VAL A 152 -6.95 4.40 -4.84
C VAL A 152 -8.09 4.94 -5.72
N LEU A 153 -7.79 5.85 -6.65
CA LEU A 153 -8.77 6.35 -7.60
C LEU A 153 -9.24 5.28 -8.58
N GLY A 154 -8.37 4.36 -8.99
CA GLY A 154 -8.73 3.20 -9.81
C GLY A 154 -9.84 2.37 -9.17
N TRP A 155 -9.77 2.12 -7.85
CA TRP A 155 -10.84 1.46 -7.11
C TRP A 155 -12.16 2.25 -7.14
N ILE A 156 -12.09 3.57 -6.95
CA ILE A 156 -13.25 4.47 -6.98
C ILE A 156 -13.87 4.52 -8.38
N HIS A 157 -13.06 4.59 -9.43
CA HIS A 157 -13.50 4.61 -10.83
C HIS A 157 -14.12 3.27 -11.25
N ALA A 158 -13.60 2.15 -10.76
CA ALA A 158 -14.22 0.84 -10.96
C ALA A 158 -15.63 0.81 -10.35
N LEU A 159 -15.79 1.26 -9.09
CA LEU A 159 -17.10 1.38 -8.45
C LEU A 159 -18.04 2.31 -9.21
N GLN A 160 -17.53 3.44 -9.70
CA GLN A 160 -18.27 4.37 -10.53
C GLN A 160 -18.75 3.70 -11.83
N ALA A 161 -17.93 2.88 -12.48
CA ALA A 161 -18.29 2.16 -13.70
C ALA A 161 -19.44 1.18 -13.46
N TYR A 162 -19.37 0.37 -12.39
CA TYR A 162 -20.49 -0.53 -12.02
C TYR A 162 -21.79 0.24 -11.76
N LYS A 163 -21.72 1.33 -10.98
CA LYS A 163 -22.88 2.16 -10.69
C LYS A 163 -23.50 2.77 -11.95
N ASN A 164 -22.68 3.32 -12.86
CA ASN A 164 -23.17 4.00 -14.06
C ASN A 164 -23.65 3.04 -15.15
N THR A 165 -23.07 1.84 -15.24
CA THR A 165 -23.56 0.79 -16.14
C THR A 165 -24.76 0.04 -15.56
N LYS A 166 -25.24 0.43 -14.37
CA LYS A 166 -26.36 -0.20 -13.64
C LYS A 166 -26.12 -1.69 -13.37
N GLN A 167 -24.85 -2.07 -13.23
CA GLN A 167 -24.45 -3.42 -12.88
C GLN A 167 -24.26 -3.52 -11.38
N GLU A 168 -24.66 -4.65 -10.81
CA GLU A 168 -24.46 -4.91 -9.40
C GLU A 168 -22.99 -5.19 -9.11
N PHE A 169 -22.43 -4.55 -8.08
CA PHE A 169 -21.05 -4.82 -7.68
C PHE A 169 -20.96 -6.27 -7.12
N PRO A 170 -19.98 -7.08 -7.56
CA PRO A 170 -20.01 -8.53 -7.34
C PRO A 170 -19.68 -8.97 -5.90
N VAL A 171 -19.15 -8.06 -5.08
CA VAL A 171 -18.74 -8.31 -3.68
C VAL A 171 -19.24 -7.20 -2.76
N ASN A 172 -19.27 -7.44 -1.45
CA ASN A 172 -19.27 -6.33 -0.49
C ASN A 172 -17.85 -5.77 -0.39
N LEU A 173 -17.71 -4.47 -0.16
CA LEU A 173 -16.42 -3.85 0.14
C LEU A 173 -16.41 -3.29 1.55
N LYS A 174 -15.26 -3.48 2.20
CA LYS A 174 -14.83 -2.66 3.32
C LYS A 174 -13.56 -1.93 2.87
N SER A 175 -13.58 -0.62 2.80
CA SER A 175 -12.36 0.14 2.56
C SER A 175 -11.78 0.63 3.88
N GLN A 176 -10.46 0.53 4.00
CA GLN A 176 -9.70 1.15 5.08
C GLN A 176 -8.57 1.92 4.43
N MET A 177 -8.72 3.24 4.35
CA MET A 177 -7.67 4.11 3.85
C MET A 177 -6.92 4.66 5.08
N LEU A 178 -5.72 4.15 5.31
CA LEU A 178 -4.83 4.66 6.35
C LEU A 178 -3.95 5.75 5.79
N LEU A 179 -3.57 6.67 6.66
CA LEU A 179 -2.46 7.57 6.41
C LEU A 179 -1.22 6.99 7.06
N GLY A 180 -0.11 6.96 6.32
CA GLY A 180 1.17 6.53 6.83
C GLY A 180 1.56 7.36 8.05
N LEU A 181 1.54 6.74 9.22
CA LEU A 181 2.03 7.37 10.46
C LEU A 181 2.88 6.42 11.29
N LEU A 182 3.83 5.75 10.63
CA LEU A 182 4.76 4.86 11.34
C LEU A 182 5.82 5.63 12.16
N GLU A 183 6.03 6.95 11.94
CA GLU A 183 7.14 7.69 12.57
C GLU A 183 6.80 8.59 13.79
N LEU A 184 5.53 8.89 14.10
CA LEU A 184 5.19 9.92 15.12
C LEU A 184 4.88 9.38 16.53
N LEU A 185 4.69 8.08 16.71
CA LEU A 185 4.28 7.51 18.02
C LEU A 185 5.42 7.34 19.03
N ARG A 186 6.65 7.76 18.69
CA ARG A 186 7.84 7.43 19.49
C ARG A 186 8.12 8.39 20.65
N ASN A 187 7.57 9.61 20.65
CA ASN A 187 8.09 10.66 21.55
C ASN A 187 7.15 11.19 22.64
N ASN A 188 5.81 11.06 22.59
CA ASN A 188 4.92 11.79 23.51
C ASN A 188 3.80 10.98 24.21
N SER A 189 3.93 9.67 24.39
CA SER A 189 2.89 8.87 25.08
C SER A 189 3.16 8.71 26.58
N PRO A 190 2.25 9.11 27.50
CA PRO A 190 2.31 8.65 28.88
C PRO A 190 1.96 7.15 28.93
N LYS A 191 2.54 6.43 29.90
CA LYS A 191 2.38 4.97 30.07
C LYS A 191 0.91 4.58 30.27
N MET A 192 0.20 4.34 29.17
CA MET A 192 -0.99 3.52 29.13
C MET A 192 -0.59 2.14 29.70
N ASP A 193 -1.44 1.53 30.54
CA ASP A 193 -1.11 0.22 31.10
C ASP A 193 -1.34 -0.83 30.01
N ILE A 194 -0.37 -0.90 29.10
CA ILE A 194 -0.33 -1.83 27.97
C ILE A 194 -0.56 -3.24 28.56
N PRO A 195 -1.52 -4.04 28.02
CA PRO A 195 -1.71 -5.41 28.45
C PRO A 195 -0.38 -6.13 28.57
N GLN A 196 -0.20 -6.95 29.60
CA GLN A 196 1.10 -7.55 29.91
C GLN A 196 1.65 -8.36 28.71
N GLU A 197 0.75 -8.92 27.92
CA GLU A 197 0.98 -9.60 26.65
C GLU A 197 1.66 -8.66 25.64
N LEU A 198 1.10 -7.47 25.42
CA LEU A 198 1.65 -6.46 24.51
C LEU A 198 2.93 -5.82 25.06
N LYS A 199 3.07 -5.64 26.38
CA LYS A 199 4.36 -5.20 26.99
C LYS A 199 5.47 -6.19 26.69
N THR A 200 5.17 -7.47 26.82
CA THR A 200 6.12 -8.56 26.52
C THR A 200 6.48 -8.54 25.03
N LEU A 201 5.49 -8.34 24.15
CA LEU A 201 5.70 -8.22 22.71
C LEU A 201 6.59 -7.02 22.35
N PHE A 202 6.28 -5.84 22.87
CA PHE A 202 7.04 -4.61 22.60
C PHE A 202 8.45 -4.69 23.15
N SER A 203 8.63 -5.23 24.36
CA SER A 203 9.96 -5.46 24.93
C SER A 203 10.79 -6.42 24.08
N TYR A 204 10.15 -7.46 23.52
CA TYR A 204 10.81 -8.36 22.57
C TYR A 204 11.21 -7.62 21.29
N ILE A 205 10.31 -6.83 20.70
CA ILE A 205 10.58 -6.05 19.48
C ILE A 205 11.74 -5.08 19.70
N ASP A 206 11.72 -4.32 20.80
CA ASP A 206 12.80 -3.40 21.17
C ASP A 206 14.14 -4.14 21.31
N SER A 207 14.14 -5.32 21.94
CA SER A 207 15.34 -6.16 22.09
C SER A 207 15.88 -6.74 20.78
N LYS A 208 15.06 -6.74 19.71
CA LYS A 208 15.40 -7.27 18.38
C LYS A 208 15.55 -6.19 17.31
N LYS A 209 15.55 -4.91 17.70
CA LYS A 209 15.68 -3.77 16.79
C LYS A 209 16.81 -3.95 15.77
N ASP A 210 18.03 -4.25 16.22
CA ASP A 210 19.19 -4.36 15.32
C ASP A 210 19.03 -5.53 14.33
N HIS A 211 18.50 -6.66 14.80
CA HIS A 211 18.17 -7.80 13.94
C HIS A 211 17.08 -7.45 12.89
N PHE A 212 16.11 -6.61 13.25
CA PHE A 212 15.08 -6.14 12.32
C PHE A 212 15.64 -5.16 11.28
N ILE A 213 16.59 -4.31 11.68
CA ILE A 213 17.34 -3.45 10.75
C ILE A 213 18.20 -4.30 9.82
N ASP A 214 18.83 -5.37 10.32
CA ASP A 214 19.60 -6.31 9.49
C ASP A 214 18.71 -7.01 8.45
N ASN A 215 17.51 -7.46 8.84
CA ASN A 215 16.54 -8.00 7.90
C ASN A 215 16.16 -6.98 6.80
N LEU A 216 15.99 -5.71 7.17
CA LEU A 216 15.72 -4.65 6.18
C LEU A 216 16.93 -4.40 5.28
N ARG A 217 18.14 -4.47 5.82
CA ARG A 217 19.38 -4.33 5.04
C ARG A 217 19.52 -5.44 4.01
N GLU A 218 19.24 -6.68 4.41
CA GLU A 218 19.20 -7.83 3.49
C GLU A 218 18.14 -7.64 2.39
N ALA A 219 16.94 -7.21 2.76
CA ALA A 219 15.86 -7.00 1.80
C ALA A 219 16.19 -5.88 0.81
N VAL A 220 16.69 -4.73 1.27
CA VAL A 220 17.09 -3.59 0.43
C VAL A 220 18.25 -3.95 -0.51
N ALA A 221 19.17 -4.81 -0.06
CA ALA A 221 20.27 -5.30 -0.89
C ALA A 221 19.85 -6.20 -2.06
N ILE A 222 18.59 -6.65 -2.12
CA ILE A 222 18.02 -7.35 -3.28
C ILE A 222 17.40 -6.29 -4.20
N PRO A 223 18.03 -5.92 -5.35
CA PRO A 223 17.50 -4.88 -6.23
C PRO A 223 16.34 -5.44 -7.08
N SER A 224 15.21 -5.72 -6.44
CA SER A 224 13.98 -6.24 -7.05
C SER A 224 13.26 -5.18 -7.90
N VAL A 225 13.98 -4.56 -8.84
CA VAL A 225 13.48 -3.47 -9.68
C VAL A 225 12.62 -4.03 -10.80
N SER A 226 11.31 -3.81 -10.73
CA SER A 226 10.40 -4.41 -11.71
C SER A 226 10.41 -3.74 -13.09
N ALA A 227 10.85 -2.48 -13.18
CA ALA A 227 11.03 -1.77 -14.45
C ALA A 227 12.26 -2.23 -15.25
N TRP A 228 13.20 -2.96 -14.64
CA TRP A 228 14.44 -3.41 -15.27
C TRP A 228 14.37 -4.92 -15.59
N PRO A 229 14.31 -5.33 -16.87
CA PRO A 229 14.23 -6.74 -17.26
C PRO A 229 15.35 -7.60 -16.67
N GLU A 230 16.55 -7.06 -16.56
CA GLU A 230 17.72 -7.71 -15.98
C GLU A 230 17.56 -8.07 -14.49
N ASN A 231 16.69 -7.36 -13.75
CA ASN A 231 16.44 -7.59 -12.32
C ASN A 231 15.30 -8.58 -12.04
N ARG A 232 14.77 -9.26 -13.06
CA ARG A 232 13.75 -10.30 -12.88
C ARG A 232 14.21 -11.43 -11.94
N GLY A 233 15.49 -11.79 -12.01
CA GLY A 233 16.09 -12.76 -11.09
C GLY A 233 16.05 -12.28 -9.64
N ASP A 234 16.31 -10.99 -9.40
CA ASP A 234 16.27 -10.39 -8.06
C ASP A 234 14.85 -10.32 -7.50
N ILE A 235 13.85 -10.12 -8.36
CA ILE A 235 12.44 -10.16 -7.96
C ILE A 235 12.06 -11.56 -7.46
N VAL A 236 12.41 -12.62 -8.21
CA VAL A 236 12.18 -14.00 -7.80
C VAL A 236 12.95 -14.32 -6.51
N LYS A 237 14.18 -13.82 -6.39
CA LYS A 237 14.97 -13.93 -5.16
C LYS A 237 14.27 -13.27 -3.97
N MET A 238 13.70 -12.08 -4.13
CA MET A 238 12.99 -11.34 -3.08
C MET A 238 11.72 -12.10 -2.63
N ILE A 239 10.97 -12.67 -3.57
CA ILE A 239 9.78 -13.49 -3.28
C ILE A 239 10.17 -14.72 -2.49
N ASN A 240 11.17 -15.48 -2.95
CA ASN A 240 11.61 -16.69 -2.26
C ASN A 240 12.19 -16.39 -0.88
N TRP A 241 12.93 -15.29 -0.74
CA TRP A 241 13.44 -14.83 0.55
C TRP A 241 12.30 -14.49 1.52
N THR A 242 11.23 -13.87 1.03
CA THR A 242 10.05 -13.52 1.83
C THR A 242 9.21 -14.75 2.18
N ALA A 243 9.00 -15.65 1.21
CA ALA A 243 8.30 -16.93 1.40
C ALA A 243 8.95 -17.75 2.51
N LYS A 244 10.28 -17.91 2.46
CA LYS A 244 11.03 -18.63 3.48
C LYS A 244 10.81 -18.05 4.89
N LYS A 245 10.83 -16.72 5.04
CA LYS A 245 10.57 -16.09 6.35
C LYS A 245 9.14 -16.34 6.83
N LEU A 246 8.15 -16.33 5.94
CA LEU A 246 6.76 -16.64 6.29
C LEU A 246 6.56 -18.12 6.67
N GLU A 247 7.19 -19.04 5.93
CA GLU A 247 7.19 -20.48 6.22
C GLU A 247 7.84 -20.80 7.57
N GLU A 248 8.98 -20.16 7.87
CA GLU A 248 9.65 -20.25 9.18
C GLU A 248 8.76 -19.81 10.34
N LEU A 249 7.73 -19.00 10.07
CA LEU A 249 6.73 -18.55 11.04
C LEU A 249 5.48 -19.43 11.08
N GLY A 250 5.41 -20.48 10.26
CA GLY A 250 4.29 -21.42 10.19
C GLY A 250 3.18 -20.98 9.22
N THR A 251 3.46 -20.04 8.32
CA THR A 251 2.54 -19.68 7.24
C THR A 251 2.62 -20.73 6.15
N GLU A 252 1.48 -21.25 5.70
CA GLU A 252 1.40 -22.06 4.48
C GLU A 252 1.55 -21.11 3.28
N VAL A 253 2.65 -21.20 2.53
CA VAL A 253 2.95 -20.31 1.41
C VAL A 253 2.77 -21.03 0.08
N GLU A 254 2.17 -20.35 -0.88
CA GLU A 254 2.07 -20.76 -2.27
C GLU A 254 2.62 -19.63 -3.16
N ILE A 255 3.57 -19.97 -4.03
CA ILE A 255 4.10 -19.05 -5.05
C ILE A 255 3.38 -19.39 -6.35
N CYS A 256 2.39 -18.58 -6.71
CA CYS A 256 1.55 -18.80 -7.88
C CYS A 256 2.23 -18.21 -9.13
N ASP A 257 2.54 -19.07 -10.10
CA ASP A 257 2.96 -18.62 -11.42
C ASP A 257 1.74 -18.04 -12.16
N VAL A 258 1.74 -16.72 -12.38
CA VAL A 258 0.64 -16.01 -13.05
C VAL A 258 0.78 -15.99 -14.57
N ASN A 259 1.82 -16.60 -15.15
CA ASN A 259 2.03 -16.63 -16.60
C ASN A 259 0.94 -17.43 -17.32
N GLU A 260 0.38 -18.47 -16.71
CA GLU A 260 -0.80 -19.15 -17.27
C GLU A 260 -2.05 -18.27 -17.22
N LEU A 261 -2.25 -17.52 -16.12
CA LEU A 261 -3.39 -16.61 -15.98
C LEU A 261 -3.32 -15.49 -17.03
N VAL A 262 -2.14 -14.94 -17.27
CA VAL A 262 -1.91 -13.93 -18.31
C VAL A 262 -1.98 -14.54 -19.71
N ARG A 263 -1.44 -15.74 -19.96
CA ARG A 263 -1.64 -16.43 -21.25
C ARG A 263 -3.12 -16.69 -21.53
N ILE A 264 -3.92 -17.01 -20.52
CA ILE A 264 -5.37 -17.17 -20.62
C ILE A 264 -6.04 -15.81 -20.90
N ILE A 265 -5.66 -14.74 -20.19
CA ILE A 265 -6.16 -13.37 -20.42
C ILE A 265 -5.79 -12.86 -21.82
N SER A 266 -4.54 -13.05 -22.28
CA SER A 266 -4.05 -12.69 -23.62
C SER A 266 -4.70 -13.50 -24.75
N ASN A 267 -5.19 -14.71 -24.46
CA ASN A 267 -5.98 -15.51 -25.40
C ASN A 267 -7.49 -15.17 -25.35
N ILE A 268 -7.92 -14.34 -24.40
CA ILE A 268 -9.30 -13.89 -24.18
C ILE A 268 -9.50 -12.46 -24.68
N THR A 269 -8.50 -11.60 -24.50
CA THR A 269 -8.42 -10.26 -25.08
C THR A 269 -7.70 -10.37 -26.42
N ASP A 270 -8.27 -9.90 -27.53
CA ASP A 270 -7.64 -9.84 -28.87
C ASP A 270 -6.42 -8.86 -28.93
N MET A 271 -5.63 -8.77 -27.86
CA MET A 271 -4.37 -8.05 -27.80
C MET A 271 -3.27 -8.86 -28.50
N LYS A 272 -3.42 -9.06 -29.81
CA LYS A 272 -2.29 -9.41 -30.69
C LYS A 272 -1.47 -8.15 -30.92
N HIS A 273 -0.71 -7.71 -29.92
CA HIS A 273 0.36 -6.75 -30.18
C HIS A 273 1.49 -7.47 -30.92
N GLN A 274 1.77 -7.00 -32.13
CA GLN A 274 2.94 -7.36 -32.93
C GLN A 274 4.23 -6.91 -32.21
N ALA A 275 4.63 -7.64 -31.18
CA ALA A 275 5.98 -7.55 -30.64
C ALA A 275 6.91 -8.37 -31.56
N LYS A 276 7.50 -7.71 -32.56
CA LYS A 276 8.68 -8.27 -33.22
C LYS A 276 9.78 -8.36 -32.17
N ASN A 277 10.15 -9.60 -31.83
CA ASN A 277 11.06 -10.04 -30.76
C ASN A 277 10.32 -10.39 -29.45
N GLU A 278 9.54 -11.47 -29.50
CA GLU A 278 9.17 -12.27 -28.33
C GLU A 278 10.45 -12.77 -27.64
N SER A 279 10.91 -12.03 -26.64
CA SER A 279 11.58 -12.65 -25.50
C SER A 279 10.50 -12.94 -24.48
N ASP A 280 10.43 -14.18 -23.99
CA ASP A 280 9.53 -14.64 -22.93
C ASP A 280 9.65 -13.75 -21.69
N VAL A 281 8.94 -12.62 -21.63
CA VAL A 281 8.97 -11.78 -20.44
C VAL A 281 8.10 -12.41 -19.37
N LYS A 282 8.72 -13.33 -18.63
CA LYS A 282 8.10 -14.07 -17.53
C LYS A 282 7.66 -13.08 -16.45
N ILE A 283 6.36 -13.02 -16.21
CA ILE A 283 5.77 -12.19 -15.17
C ILE A 283 6.18 -12.75 -13.81
N PRO A 284 6.60 -11.89 -12.87
CA PRO A 284 6.93 -12.32 -11.52
C PRO A 284 5.74 -13.03 -10.83
N PRO A 285 5.98 -14.13 -10.10
CA PRO A 285 4.91 -14.87 -9.45
C PRO A 285 4.31 -14.08 -8.28
N VAL A 286 3.11 -14.46 -7.85
CA VAL A 286 2.45 -13.88 -6.67
C VAL A 286 2.68 -14.79 -5.47
N LEU A 287 3.01 -14.21 -4.31
CA LEU A 287 3.15 -14.95 -3.06
C LEU A 287 1.83 -14.87 -2.30
N LEU A 288 1.20 -16.02 -2.11
CA LEU A 288 0.04 -16.18 -1.23
C LEU A 288 0.47 -16.90 0.05
N GLY A 289 -0.03 -16.45 1.19
CA GLY A 289 0.24 -17.05 2.49
C GLY A 289 -1.05 -17.23 3.29
N ILE A 290 -1.17 -18.35 4.01
CA ILE A 290 -2.26 -18.58 4.96
C ILE A 290 -1.67 -18.95 6.32
N LEU A 291 -1.99 -18.16 7.34
CA LEU A 291 -1.62 -18.43 8.72
C LEU A 291 -2.88 -18.55 9.57
N GLY A 292 -3.10 -19.72 10.15
CA GLY A 292 -4.27 -20.01 10.97
C GLY A 292 -5.54 -20.31 10.17
N LYS A 293 -6.35 -21.23 10.68
CA LYS A 293 -7.64 -21.67 10.10
C LYS A 293 -8.76 -21.71 11.14
N ASP A 294 -8.60 -20.98 12.24
CA ASP A 294 -9.52 -21.02 13.38
C ASP A 294 -10.83 -20.28 13.03
N LYS A 295 -11.95 -21.00 13.05
CA LYS A 295 -13.28 -20.45 12.73
C LYS A 295 -13.77 -19.43 13.77
N ASN A 296 -13.19 -19.42 14.97
CA ASN A 296 -13.54 -18.50 16.04
C ASN A 296 -12.79 -17.16 15.93
N LYS A 297 -11.73 -17.11 15.12
CA LYS A 297 -10.95 -15.90 14.88
C LYS A 297 -11.41 -15.16 13.63
N LYS A 298 -11.24 -13.84 13.65
CA LYS A 298 -11.36 -13.02 12.43
C LYS A 298 -10.20 -13.32 11.50
N THR A 299 -10.41 -13.14 10.20
CA THR A 299 -9.37 -13.28 9.18
C THR A 299 -9.03 -11.91 8.61
N VAL A 300 -7.76 -11.53 8.67
CA VAL A 300 -7.24 -10.27 8.11
C VAL A 300 -6.44 -10.60 6.85
N CYS A 301 -6.64 -9.80 5.80
CA CYS A 301 -5.83 -9.87 4.58
C CYS A 301 -4.73 -8.81 4.67
N VAL A 302 -3.47 -9.24 4.61
CA VAL A 302 -2.30 -8.37 4.54
C VAL A 302 -1.82 -8.38 3.09
N TYR A 303 -1.80 -7.20 2.49
CA TYR A 303 -1.29 -6.98 1.16
C TYR A 303 -0.07 -6.07 1.22
N GLY A 304 0.87 -6.27 0.30
CA GLY A 304 2.04 -5.44 0.09
C GLY A 304 2.73 -5.83 -1.22
N HIS A 305 3.83 -5.16 -1.53
CA HIS A 305 4.64 -5.51 -2.70
C HIS A 305 6.13 -5.62 -2.39
N LEU A 306 6.82 -6.40 -3.20
CA LEU A 306 8.25 -6.70 -3.01
C LEU A 306 9.14 -6.13 -4.12
N ASP A 307 8.54 -5.62 -5.20
CA ASP A 307 9.26 -4.85 -6.20
C ASP A 307 9.46 -3.40 -5.77
N VAL A 308 10.49 -2.77 -6.34
CA VAL A 308 10.87 -1.40 -6.02
C VAL A 308 11.10 -0.61 -7.29
N GLN A 309 11.00 0.72 -7.20
CA GLN A 309 11.35 1.62 -8.29
C GLN A 309 12.85 1.57 -8.60
N PRO A 310 13.25 1.87 -9.86
CA PRO A 310 14.63 2.19 -10.21
C PRO A 310 15.26 3.21 -9.26
N ALA A 311 16.54 3.02 -9.00
CA ALA A 311 17.36 4.01 -8.34
C ALA A 311 18.82 3.78 -8.69
N ARG A 312 19.52 4.84 -9.06
CA ARG A 312 20.95 4.85 -9.30
C ARG A 312 21.60 5.97 -8.50
N LYS A 313 22.88 5.80 -8.19
CA LYS A 313 23.67 6.82 -7.50
C LYS A 313 23.63 8.18 -8.23
N GLU A 314 23.70 8.12 -9.56
CA GLU A 314 23.64 9.27 -10.49
C GLU A 314 22.31 10.03 -10.45
N ASP A 315 21.23 9.45 -9.91
CA ASP A 315 19.93 10.12 -9.74
C ASP A 315 19.94 11.15 -8.58
N GLY A 316 21.10 11.40 -7.97
CA GLY A 316 21.26 12.36 -6.87
C GLY A 316 21.24 11.74 -5.46
N TRP A 317 21.47 10.43 -5.33
CA TRP A 317 21.47 9.78 -4.01
C TRP A 317 22.73 10.08 -3.20
N ASN A 318 22.56 10.47 -1.94
CA ASN A 318 23.68 10.71 -1.02
C ASN A 318 24.39 9.42 -0.58
N THR A 319 23.68 8.28 -0.58
CA THR A 319 24.20 6.93 -0.27
C THR A 319 23.95 5.97 -1.45
N GLU A 320 24.51 4.77 -1.45
CA GLU A 320 24.17 3.79 -2.49
C GLU A 320 22.70 3.33 -2.33
N PRO A 321 21.84 3.40 -3.37
CA PRO A 321 20.41 3.17 -3.19
C PRO A 321 20.06 1.77 -2.66
N PHE A 322 20.79 0.74 -3.08
CA PHE A 322 20.56 -0.65 -2.65
C PHE A 322 21.49 -1.08 -1.49
N VAL A 323 22.08 -0.12 -0.77
CA VAL A 323 22.83 -0.39 0.46
C VAL A 323 22.19 0.41 1.59
N LEU A 324 21.47 -0.29 2.48
CA LEU A 324 20.78 0.36 3.59
C LEU A 324 21.80 1.05 4.51
N THR A 325 21.75 2.38 4.53
CA THR A 325 22.66 3.22 5.30
C THR A 325 21.89 3.89 6.44
N GLU A 326 22.30 3.64 7.67
CA GLU A 326 21.76 4.35 8.83
C GLU A 326 22.52 5.66 9.03
N LYS A 327 21.80 6.79 9.09
CA LYS A 327 22.37 8.11 9.37
C LYS A 327 21.35 8.96 10.11
N ASP A 328 21.79 9.59 11.20
CA ASP A 328 20.96 10.49 12.02
C ASP A 328 19.61 9.86 12.46
N GLY A 329 19.64 8.56 12.79
CA GLY A 329 18.46 7.79 13.20
C GLY A 329 17.50 7.42 12.07
N ARG A 330 17.86 7.68 10.80
CA ARG A 330 17.09 7.33 9.60
C ARG A 330 17.77 6.22 8.81
N LEU A 331 16.96 5.37 8.19
CA LEU A 331 17.40 4.23 7.38
C LEU A 331 17.21 4.55 5.89
N TYR A 332 18.30 4.88 5.20
CA TYR A 332 18.29 5.27 3.79
C TYR A 332 18.53 4.07 2.88
N GLY A 333 17.59 3.78 2.00
CA GLY A 333 17.72 2.76 0.96
C GLY A 333 16.44 2.65 0.11
N ARG A 334 16.60 2.35 -1.19
CA ARG A 334 15.48 2.07 -2.09
C ARG A 334 14.76 0.81 -1.62
N GLY A 335 13.45 0.93 -1.44
CA GLY A 335 12.64 -0.15 -0.88
C GLY A 335 12.44 -0.07 0.63
N ALA A 336 13.20 0.77 1.35
CA ALA A 336 13.17 0.80 2.80
C ALA A 336 11.77 1.14 3.35
N THR A 337 11.11 2.14 2.76
CA THR A 337 9.73 2.53 3.16
C THR A 337 8.65 2.01 2.21
N ASP A 338 8.99 1.72 0.97
CA ASP A 338 8.08 1.40 -0.13
C ASP A 338 8.65 0.21 -0.91
N ASP A 339 8.29 -1.03 -0.57
CA ASP A 339 7.40 -1.44 0.54
C ASP A 339 8.02 -2.55 1.43
N LYS A 340 9.35 -2.70 1.37
CA LYS A 340 10.04 -3.79 2.10
C LYS A 340 10.01 -3.59 3.61
N GLY A 341 10.13 -2.36 4.11
CA GLY A 341 10.04 -2.07 5.54
C GLY A 341 8.68 -2.44 6.13
N PRO A 342 7.56 -1.94 5.59
CA PRO A 342 6.23 -2.30 6.08
C PRO A 342 5.93 -3.80 5.97
N VAL A 343 6.27 -4.46 4.86
CA VAL A 343 6.12 -5.93 4.72
C VAL A 343 6.92 -6.67 5.79
N LEU A 344 8.17 -6.24 6.05
CA LEU A 344 8.97 -6.81 7.12
C LEU A 344 8.40 -6.52 8.51
N GLY A 345 7.77 -5.36 8.72
CA GLY A 345 7.05 -5.05 9.96
C GLY A 345 5.98 -6.10 10.29
N TRP A 346 5.22 -6.54 9.28
CA TRP A 346 4.25 -7.64 9.45
C TRP A 346 4.92 -8.96 9.83
N ILE A 347 6.03 -9.30 9.16
CA ILE A 347 6.80 -10.52 9.44
C ILE A 347 7.41 -10.48 10.85
N HIS A 348 7.96 -9.34 11.27
CA HIS A 348 8.54 -9.14 12.60
C HIS A 348 7.50 -9.18 13.70
N ALA A 349 6.28 -8.67 13.45
CA ALA A 349 5.17 -8.82 14.37
C ALA A 349 4.81 -10.30 14.56
N LEU A 350 4.67 -11.07 13.48
CA LEU A 350 4.45 -12.52 13.55
C LEU A 350 5.58 -13.26 14.31
N GLN A 351 6.82 -12.89 14.03
CA GLN A 351 7.99 -13.41 14.72
C GLN A 351 7.94 -13.10 16.22
N ALA A 352 7.51 -11.91 16.62
CA ALA A 352 7.38 -11.53 18.03
C ALA A 352 6.32 -12.37 18.75
N TYR A 353 5.12 -12.56 18.16
CA TYR A 353 4.09 -13.43 18.75
C TYR A 353 4.59 -14.88 18.90
N LYS A 354 5.21 -15.44 17.86
CA LYS A 354 5.77 -16.79 17.90
C LYS A 354 6.84 -16.95 19.00
N ASN A 355 7.79 -16.02 19.10
CA ASN A 355 8.90 -16.14 20.05
C ASN A 355 8.51 -15.82 21.49
N THR A 356 7.50 -14.97 21.70
CA THR A 356 6.91 -14.74 23.03
C THR A 356 5.92 -15.82 23.44
N LYS A 357 5.73 -16.86 22.60
CA LYS A 357 4.78 -17.97 22.79
C LYS A 357 3.35 -17.49 22.99
N GLN A 358 3.01 -16.37 22.37
CA GLN A 358 1.66 -15.81 22.37
C GLN A 358 0.94 -16.26 21.11
N GLU A 359 -0.34 -16.56 21.25
CA GLU A 359 -1.18 -16.90 20.11
C GLU A 359 -1.46 -15.65 19.26
N PHE A 360 -1.30 -15.76 17.94
CA PHE A 360 -1.65 -14.65 17.05
C PHE A 360 -3.17 -14.42 17.07
N PRO A 361 -3.66 -13.17 17.27
CA PRO A 361 -5.05 -12.91 17.63
C PRO A 361 -6.05 -13.11 16.49
N VAL A 362 -5.58 -13.24 15.25
CA VAL A 362 -6.41 -13.39 14.04
C VAL A 362 -5.85 -14.50 13.14
N ASN A 363 -6.64 -15.00 12.21
CA ASN A 363 -6.08 -15.68 11.03
C ASN A 363 -5.54 -14.62 10.07
N LEU A 364 -4.46 -14.92 9.36
CA LEU A 364 -3.95 -14.08 8.28
C LEU A 364 -4.06 -14.77 6.92
N LYS A 365 -4.42 -13.97 5.93
CA LYS A 365 -4.14 -14.24 4.52
C LYS A 365 -3.16 -13.20 4.04
N VAL A 366 -2.03 -13.61 3.49
CA VAL A 366 -1.00 -12.74 2.96
C VAL A 366 -1.07 -12.81 1.43
N GLY A 367 -1.08 -11.67 0.76
CA GLY A 367 -0.96 -11.57 -0.68
C GLY A 367 0.09 -10.55 -1.04
N LEU A 368 1.27 -10.99 -1.45
CA LEU A 368 2.36 -10.11 -1.86
C LEU A 368 2.57 -10.21 -3.36
N ILE A 369 2.57 -9.06 -4.03
CA ILE A 369 2.80 -8.97 -5.47
C ILE A 369 4.13 -8.28 -5.78
N VAL A 370 4.49 -8.29 -7.05
CA VAL A 370 5.80 -7.84 -7.57
C VAL A 370 5.66 -7.06 -8.87
N ILE A 371 4.44 -6.59 -9.13
CA ILE A 371 4.03 -5.97 -10.39
C ILE A 371 3.38 -4.61 -10.10
N ALA A 372 3.57 -4.04 -8.89
CA ALA A 372 3.04 -2.72 -8.59
C ALA A 372 3.52 -1.71 -9.63
N TYR A 373 4.77 -1.83 -10.10
CA TYR A 373 5.33 -0.91 -11.10
C TYR A 373 5.40 -1.48 -12.53
N TYR A 374 5.46 -2.80 -12.73
CA TYR A 374 5.62 -3.37 -14.08
C TYR A 374 4.39 -3.24 -14.99
N LEU A 375 3.17 -3.36 -14.45
CA LEU A 375 1.93 -3.14 -15.22
C LEU A 375 1.77 -1.68 -15.65
N LEU A 376 2.34 -0.74 -14.87
CA LEU A 376 2.38 0.69 -15.17
C LEU A 376 3.38 1.04 -16.30
N PHE A 377 4.45 0.26 -16.48
CA PHE A 377 5.45 0.51 -17.53
C PHE A 377 5.15 -0.22 -18.85
N CYS A 378 4.54 -1.40 -18.82
CA CYS A 378 4.23 -2.17 -20.04
C CYS A 378 2.90 -1.83 -20.71
N GLY A 379 1.99 -1.11 -20.05
CA GLY A 379 0.70 -0.69 -20.63
C GLY A 379 0.75 0.52 -21.57
N LEU A 380 1.93 1.07 -21.89
CA LEU A 380 2.10 2.28 -22.71
C LEU A 380 3.11 2.12 -23.87
N TYR A 381 3.50 0.89 -24.21
CA TYR A 381 4.35 0.64 -25.38
C TYR A 381 3.67 -0.30 -26.37
N SER A 382 2.77 0.29 -27.15
CA SER A 382 2.55 -0.01 -28.57
C SER A 382 1.71 1.08 -29.20
#